data_AF-A0A2N5XXM4-F1
#
_entry.id   AF-A0A2N5XXM4-F1
#
_cell.length_a   1.000
_cell.length_b   1.000
_cell.length_c   1.000
_cell.angle_alpha   90.00
_cell.angle_beta   90.00
_cell.angle_gamma   90.00
#
_symmetry.space_group_name_H-M   'P 1'
#
loop_
_entity.id
_entity.type
_entity.pdbx_description
1 polymer ?
#
loop_
_entity_poly.entity_id
_entity_poly.type
_entity_poly.pdbx_seq_one_letter_code
_entity_poly.pdbx_strand_id
1 'polypeptide(L)'
;MKLTFAACLLASNFVSGTSQAQSLPPEQIKSILKLTKANWVAYRNYNGQQLVYFTHLESWKCGLTTVQYGLNDQPLNNNWPLAKCDEKQPNQVTKERPYLAFPLGHVKSIKLKLTFIDQTDSEIVEFKAP
;
A
#
# COMPACT_ATOMS: atom_id res chain seq x y z
N MET A 1 42.68 -19.16 -54.24
CA MET A 1 43.49 -18.71 -53.08
C MET A 1 42.52 -18.13 -52.05
N LYS A 2 42.65 -18.55 -50.79
CA LYS A 2 41.60 -18.58 -49.75
C LYS A 2 41.01 -17.19 -49.42
N LEU A 3 39.68 -17.06 -49.51
CA LEU A 3 38.93 -16.00 -48.81
C LEU A 3 38.71 -16.45 -47.37
N THR A 4 39.29 -15.72 -46.41
CA THR A 4 39.07 -15.95 -44.98
C THR A 4 38.14 -14.86 -44.48
N PHE A 5 36.85 -15.17 -44.34
CA PHE A 5 35.91 -14.32 -43.61
C PHE A 5 36.06 -14.63 -42.11
N ALA A 6 36.63 -13.69 -41.36
CA ALA A 6 36.62 -13.73 -39.91
C ALA A 6 35.21 -13.33 -39.42
N ALA A 7 34.38 -14.33 -39.13
CA ALA A 7 33.09 -14.13 -38.47
C ALA A 7 33.33 -13.78 -36.99
N CYS A 8 33.27 -12.50 -36.65
CA CYS A 8 33.28 -12.04 -35.27
C CYS A 8 31.91 -12.34 -34.65
N LEU A 9 31.79 -13.49 -33.99
CA LEU A 9 30.62 -13.87 -33.20
C LEU A 9 30.53 -12.98 -31.95
N LEU A 10 29.78 -11.87 -32.05
CA LEU A 10 29.34 -11.12 -30.88
C LEU A 10 28.24 -11.93 -30.17
N ALA A 11 28.61 -12.68 -29.15
CA ALA A 11 27.66 -13.33 -28.26
C ALA A 11 26.90 -12.26 -27.47
N SER A 12 25.69 -11.94 -27.90
CA SER A 12 24.76 -11.08 -27.16
C SER A 12 24.26 -11.83 -25.93
N ASN A 13 24.81 -11.49 -24.75
CA ASN A 13 24.26 -11.93 -23.47
C ASN A 13 22.92 -11.22 -23.23
N PHE A 14 21.82 -11.82 -23.65
CA PHE A 14 20.49 -11.41 -23.21
C PHE A 14 20.34 -11.83 -21.74
N VAL A 15 20.55 -10.89 -20.82
CA VAL A 15 20.16 -11.08 -19.42
C VAL A 15 18.64 -11.04 -19.37
N SER A 16 18.02 -12.21 -19.29
CA SER A 16 16.60 -12.38 -19.00
C SER A 16 16.32 -11.94 -17.56
N GLY A 17 16.22 -10.63 -17.32
CA GLY A 17 15.81 -10.09 -16.03
C GLY A 17 14.32 -10.33 -15.84
N THR A 18 13.93 -11.19 -14.90
CA THR A 18 12.56 -11.22 -14.40
C THR A 18 12.28 -9.87 -13.74
N SER A 19 11.37 -9.07 -14.29
CA SER A 19 10.93 -7.81 -13.67
C SER A 19 10.18 -8.08 -12.38
N GLN A 20 10.90 -8.22 -11.27
CA GLN A 20 10.31 -8.19 -9.93
C GLN A 20 10.26 -6.74 -9.45
N ALA A 21 9.16 -6.34 -8.80
CA ALA A 21 9.10 -5.05 -8.14
C ALA A 21 10.17 -5.05 -7.04
N GLN A 22 11.20 -4.21 -7.19
CA GLN A 22 12.24 -4.08 -6.19
C GLN A 22 11.62 -3.50 -4.90
N SER A 23 11.87 -4.13 -3.76
CA SER A 23 11.43 -3.60 -2.47
C SER A 23 12.09 -2.24 -2.21
N LEU A 24 11.28 -1.27 -1.76
CA LEU A 24 11.76 0.06 -1.42
C LEU A 24 12.23 0.06 0.05
N PRO A 25 13.27 0.85 0.38
CA PRO A 25 13.67 1.05 1.76
C PRO A 25 12.50 1.57 2.62
N PRO A 26 12.41 1.16 3.90
CA PRO A 26 11.34 1.59 4.80
C PRO A 26 11.16 3.11 4.91
N GLU A 27 12.26 3.87 4.94
CA GLU A 27 12.23 5.33 4.98
C GLU A 27 11.58 5.94 3.73
N GLN A 28 11.78 5.31 2.57
CA GLN A 28 11.15 5.73 1.33
C GLN A 28 9.65 5.43 1.36
N ILE A 29 9.24 4.26 1.87
CA ILE A 29 7.82 3.92 2.06
C ILE A 29 7.14 4.91 3.01
N LYS A 30 7.77 5.21 4.15
CA LYS A 30 7.29 6.23 5.10
C LYS A 30 7.13 7.59 4.43
N SER A 31 8.10 8.01 3.63
CA SER A 31 8.05 9.28 2.89
C SER A 31 6.91 9.31 1.87
N ILE A 32 6.71 8.22 1.13
CA ILE A 32 5.58 8.06 0.21
C ILE A 32 4.26 8.19 0.96
N LEU A 33 4.09 7.44 2.06
CA LEU A 33 2.87 7.50 2.87
C LEU A 33 2.61 8.91 3.40
N LYS A 34 3.65 9.65 3.82
CA LYS A 34 3.51 11.05 4.25
C LYS A 34 3.06 11.97 3.11
N LEU A 35 3.53 11.77 1.89
CA LEU A 35 3.14 12.58 0.72
C LEU A 35 1.76 12.20 0.19
N THR A 36 1.33 10.96 0.40
CA THR A 36 0.05 10.43 -0.10
C THR A 36 -1.02 10.34 0.99
N LYS A 37 -0.95 11.16 2.05
CA LYS A 37 -1.92 11.13 3.17
C LYS A 37 -3.36 11.15 2.69
N ALA A 38 -3.67 12.02 1.73
CA ALA A 38 -5.01 12.15 1.14
C ALA A 38 -5.58 10.84 0.54
N ASN A 39 -4.72 9.85 0.24
CA ASN A 39 -5.10 8.59 -0.39
C ASN A 39 -5.10 7.40 0.58
N TRP A 40 -4.81 7.59 1.88
CA TRP A 40 -4.77 6.48 2.83
C TRP A 40 -6.12 5.75 2.96
N VAL A 41 -7.21 6.50 2.80
CA VAL A 41 -8.58 5.98 2.80
C VAL A 41 -9.33 6.46 1.57
N ALA A 42 -10.18 5.59 1.03
CA ALA A 42 -11.17 5.97 0.02
C ALA A 42 -12.57 5.50 0.42
N TYR A 43 -13.59 6.31 0.13
CA TYR A 43 -14.99 5.95 0.36
C TYR A 43 -15.66 5.50 -0.94
N ARG A 44 -16.58 4.54 -0.84
CA ARG A 44 -17.44 4.15 -1.96
C ARG A 44 -18.80 3.67 -1.47
N ASN A 45 -19.88 4.16 -2.05
CA ASN A 45 -21.19 3.55 -1.88
C ASN A 45 -21.38 2.47 -2.95
N TYR A 46 -21.68 1.24 -2.54
CA TYR A 46 -21.83 0.09 -3.44
C TYR A 46 -22.77 -0.97 -2.83
N ASN A 47 -23.69 -1.52 -3.63
CA ASN A 47 -24.65 -2.55 -3.21
C ASN A 47 -25.37 -2.26 -1.87
N GLY A 48 -25.82 -1.02 -1.67
CA GLY A 48 -26.52 -0.62 -0.44
C GLY A 48 -25.62 -0.49 0.80
N GLN A 49 -24.30 -0.51 0.63
CA GLN A 49 -23.31 -0.35 1.69
C GLN A 49 -22.40 0.85 1.43
N GLN A 50 -21.89 1.43 2.50
CA GLN A 50 -20.77 2.36 2.47
C GLN A 50 -19.49 1.59 2.78
N LEU A 51 -18.57 1.56 1.83
CA LEU A 51 -17.28 0.91 1.93
C LEU A 51 -16.20 1.95 2.24
N VAL A 52 -15.32 1.62 3.18
CA VAL A 52 -14.16 2.44 3.57
C VAL A 52 -12.90 1.64 3.28
N TYR A 53 -12.23 1.95 2.17
CA TYR A 53 -11.07 1.22 1.65
C TYR A 53 -9.76 1.63 2.32
N PHE A 54 -8.94 0.63 2.60
CA PHE A 54 -7.55 0.72 3.10
C PHE A 54 -6.56 0.19 2.05
N THR A 55 -6.99 0.02 0.79
CA THR A 55 -6.19 -0.57 -0.30
C THR A 55 -4.85 0.11 -0.48
N HIS A 56 -4.80 1.44 -0.40
CA HIS A 56 -3.53 2.17 -0.50
C HIS A 56 -2.56 1.78 0.61
N LEU A 57 -3.02 1.69 1.85
CA LEU A 57 -2.17 1.27 2.98
C LEU A 57 -1.73 -0.19 2.85
N GLU A 58 -2.59 -1.09 2.33
CA GLU A 58 -2.21 -2.48 2.03
C GLU A 58 -1.13 -2.58 0.94
N SER A 59 -1.13 -1.67 -0.03
CA SER A 59 -0.06 -1.55 -1.02
C SER A 59 1.26 -1.05 -0.43
N TRP A 60 1.27 -0.50 0.79
CA TRP A 60 2.48 0.00 1.46
C TRP A 60 2.74 -0.68 2.82
N LYS A 61 2.08 -1.82 3.07
CA LYS A 61 2.09 -2.56 4.34
C LYS A 61 3.49 -2.92 4.86
N CYS A 62 4.47 -3.11 3.98
CA CYS A 62 5.85 -3.43 4.37
C CYS A 62 6.55 -2.30 5.14
N GLY A 63 6.05 -1.06 5.06
CA GLY A 63 6.54 0.08 5.85
C GLY A 63 5.75 0.35 7.13
N LEU A 64 4.79 -0.51 7.49
CA LEU A 64 3.86 -0.27 8.59
C LEU A 64 3.87 -1.40 9.62
N THR A 65 3.87 -1.00 10.90
CA THR A 65 3.64 -1.90 12.03
C THR A 65 2.17 -1.92 12.39
N THR A 66 1.53 -0.74 12.47
CA THR A 66 0.11 -0.64 12.86
C THR A 66 -0.63 0.42 12.06
N VAL A 67 -1.93 0.21 11.92
CA VAL A 67 -2.89 1.21 11.42
C VAL A 67 -4.03 1.28 12.42
N GLN A 68 -4.00 2.29 13.28
CA GLN A 68 -5.07 2.57 14.23
C GLN A 68 -6.13 3.43 13.57
N TYR A 69 -7.41 3.17 13.85
CA TYR A 69 -8.50 3.99 13.37
C TYR A 69 -9.65 4.18 14.38
N GLY A 70 -10.40 5.26 14.20
CA GLY A 70 -11.61 5.61 14.94
C GLY A 70 -12.64 6.20 13.99
N LEU A 71 -13.92 5.87 14.17
CA LEU A 71 -15.01 6.32 13.31
C LEU A 71 -15.77 7.47 13.96
N ASN A 72 -16.15 8.48 13.18
CA ASN A 72 -16.89 9.65 13.66
C ASN A 72 -16.16 10.27 14.89
N ASP A 73 -16.90 10.52 15.97
CA ASP A 73 -16.36 11.10 17.20
C ASP A 73 -15.64 10.09 18.11
N GLN A 74 -15.58 8.81 17.74
CA GLN A 74 -14.93 7.79 18.55
C GLN A 74 -13.39 7.97 18.58
N PRO A 75 -12.73 7.52 19.67
CA PRO A 75 -11.27 7.51 19.76
C PRO A 75 -10.63 6.49 18.80
N LEU A 76 -9.30 6.56 18.65
CA LEU A 76 -8.49 5.58 17.91
C LEU A 76 -8.37 4.25 18.68
N ASN A 77 -9.47 3.51 18.81
CA ASN A 77 -9.54 2.27 19.58
C ASN A 77 -9.58 0.99 18.72
N ASN A 78 -9.58 1.13 17.39
CA ASN A 78 -9.58 -0.02 16.49
C ASN A 78 -8.23 -0.15 15.79
N ASN A 79 -7.85 -1.39 15.49
CA ASN A 79 -6.70 -1.70 14.64
C ASN A 79 -7.17 -2.32 13.33
N TRP A 80 -6.69 -1.80 12.22
CA TRP A 80 -6.84 -2.45 10.93
C TRP A 80 -5.83 -3.61 10.84
N PRO A 81 -6.27 -4.85 10.58
CA PRO A 81 -5.36 -5.99 10.48
C PRO A 81 -4.68 -5.98 9.11
N LEU A 82 -3.50 -5.36 9.02
CA LEU A 82 -2.67 -5.35 7.82
C LEU A 82 -2.36 -6.77 7.35
N ALA A 83 -2.32 -6.99 6.04
CA ALA A 83 -1.78 -8.23 5.51
C ALA A 83 -0.28 -8.35 5.83
N LYS A 84 0.24 -9.58 5.85
CA LYS A 84 1.67 -9.82 5.99
C LYS A 84 2.43 -9.21 4.81
N CYS A 85 3.57 -8.57 5.08
CA CYS A 85 4.48 -8.12 4.02
C CYS A 85 5.10 -9.31 3.29
N ASP A 86 5.12 -9.25 1.96
CA ASP A 86 5.96 -10.08 1.09
C ASP A 86 6.94 -9.17 0.35
N GLU A 87 8.22 -9.24 0.70
CA GLU A 87 9.29 -8.41 0.10
C GLU A 87 9.46 -8.65 -1.41
N LYS A 88 9.00 -9.78 -1.95
CA LYS A 88 9.06 -10.07 -3.39
C LYS A 88 7.92 -9.40 -4.16
N GLN A 89 6.81 -9.12 -3.48
CA GLN A 89 5.62 -8.46 -4.04
C GLN A 89 5.09 -7.40 -3.06
N PRO A 90 5.92 -6.40 -2.70
CA PRO A 90 5.69 -5.55 -1.53
C PRO A 90 4.39 -4.76 -1.64
N ASN A 91 4.05 -4.35 -2.87
CA ASN A 91 2.86 -3.55 -3.17
C ASN A 91 1.63 -4.37 -3.58
N GLN A 92 1.71 -5.70 -3.62
CA GLN A 92 0.53 -6.52 -3.94
C GLN A 92 -0.47 -6.49 -2.78
N VAL A 93 -1.73 -6.14 -3.06
CA VAL A 93 -2.83 -6.22 -2.09
C VAL A 93 -3.42 -7.63 -2.15
N THR A 94 -3.16 -8.42 -1.10
CA THR A 94 -3.57 -9.84 -1.02
C THR A 94 -4.86 -10.04 -0.21
N LYS A 95 -5.30 -9.02 0.52
CA LYS A 95 -6.50 -9.09 1.33
C LYS A 95 -7.74 -9.03 0.43
N GLU A 96 -8.60 -10.05 0.52
CA GLU A 96 -9.83 -10.14 -0.28
C GLU A 96 -10.78 -8.95 -0.03
N ARG A 97 -10.86 -8.49 1.22
CA ARG A 97 -11.64 -7.32 1.63
C ARG A 97 -10.72 -6.25 2.21
N PRO A 98 -10.08 -5.43 1.36
CA PRO A 98 -9.25 -4.32 1.81
C PRO A 98 -10.11 -3.10 2.21
N TYR A 99 -11.27 -3.33 2.80
CA TYR A 99 -12.23 -2.32 3.20
C TYR A 99 -13.06 -2.77 4.40
N LEU A 100 -13.61 -1.80 5.12
CA LEU A 100 -14.71 -1.97 6.07
C LEU A 100 -16.04 -1.70 5.35
N ALA A 101 -17.10 -2.41 5.72
CA ALA A 101 -18.43 -2.23 5.13
C ALA A 101 -19.44 -1.85 6.21
N PHE A 102 -20.22 -0.81 5.94
CA PHE A 102 -21.22 -0.26 6.84
C PHE A 102 -22.55 -0.01 6.10
N PRO A 103 -23.67 0.15 6.82
CA PRO A 103 -24.87 0.75 6.23
C PRO A 103 -24.57 2.12 5.61
N LEU A 104 -25.30 2.48 4.56
CA LEU A 104 -25.16 3.81 3.93
C LEU A 104 -25.29 4.94 4.95
N GLY A 105 -24.37 5.89 4.89
CA GLY A 105 -24.39 7.09 5.72
C GLY A 105 -24.00 6.86 7.19
N HIS A 106 -23.61 5.66 7.60
CA HIS A 106 -23.18 5.38 8.97
C HIS A 106 -21.85 6.07 9.31
N VAL A 107 -20.88 6.02 8.38
CA VAL A 107 -19.56 6.62 8.58
C VAL A 107 -19.56 8.03 8.00
N LYS A 108 -19.42 9.02 8.87
CA LYS A 108 -19.29 10.44 8.52
C LYS A 108 -17.82 10.86 8.43
N SER A 109 -16.97 10.30 9.29
CA SER A 109 -15.53 10.46 9.19
C SER A 109 -14.79 9.23 9.73
N ILE A 110 -13.52 9.13 9.37
CA ILE A 110 -12.57 8.19 9.97
C ILE A 110 -11.26 8.91 10.27
N LYS A 111 -10.72 8.70 11.46
CA LYS A 111 -9.40 9.18 11.88
C LYS A 111 -8.43 8.01 11.86
N LEU A 112 -7.22 8.22 11.34
CA LEU A 112 -6.16 7.21 11.30
C LEU A 112 -4.89 7.72 11.98
N LYS A 113 -4.15 6.80 12.62
CA LYS A 113 -2.74 6.96 12.99
C LYS A 113 -1.96 5.74 12.52
N LEU A 114 -0.85 5.98 11.82
CA LEU A 114 0.05 4.92 11.36
C LEU A 114 1.24 4.83 12.31
N THR A 115 1.67 3.62 12.64
CA THR A 115 2.99 3.36 13.25
C THR A 115 3.86 2.72 12.18
N PHE A 116 5.00 3.32 11.88
CA PHE A 116 5.96 2.80 10.89
C PHE A 116 6.84 1.71 11.51
N ILE A 117 7.59 0.97 10.69
CA ILE A 117 8.47 -0.09 11.20
C ILE A 117 9.65 0.41 12.06
N ASP A 118 10.01 1.69 11.92
CA ASP A 118 10.98 2.39 12.77
C ASP A 118 10.38 2.83 14.13
N GLN A 119 9.15 2.39 14.44
CA GLN A 119 8.39 2.70 15.65
C GLN A 119 7.97 4.17 15.81
N THR A 120 8.18 5.01 14.80
CA THR A 120 7.63 6.37 14.81
C THR A 120 6.16 6.37 14.40
N ASP A 121 5.40 7.31 14.95
CA ASP A 121 4.00 7.50 14.62
C ASP A 121 3.82 8.63 13.59
N SER A 122 2.78 8.52 12.77
CA SER A 122 2.24 9.65 12.03
C SER A 122 1.48 10.59 12.95
N GLU A 123 1.18 11.79 12.45
CA GLU A 123 0.06 12.56 12.99
C GLU A 123 -1.27 11.81 12.80
N ILE A 124 -2.30 12.24 13.52
CA ILE A 124 -3.67 11.75 13.29
C ILE A 124 -4.25 12.49 12.09
N VAL A 125 -4.71 11.74 11.09
CA VAL A 125 -5.32 12.30 9.89
C VAL A 125 -6.80 11.92 9.85
N GLU A 126 -7.68 12.90 9.67
CA GLU A 126 -9.12 12.70 9.53
C GLU A 126 -9.54 12.77 8.06
N PHE A 127 -10.37 11.81 7.64
CA PHE A 127 -11.00 11.75 6.33
C PHE A 127 -12.50 11.86 6.53
N LYS A 128 -13.15 12.77 5.80
CA LYS A 128 -14.61 12.92 5.82
C LYS A 128 -15.20 12.13 4.65
N ALA A 129 -16.31 11.45 4.92
CA ALA A 129 -17.09 10.84 3.85
C ALA A 129 -17.66 11.93 2.92
N PRO A 130 -17.78 11.65 1.61
CA PRO A 130 -18.39 12.57 0.65
C PRO A 130 -19.89 12.76 0.89
#